data_AF-A0A6B3RYH8-F1
#
_entry.id   AF-A0A6B3RYH8-F1
#
_cell.length_a   1.000
_cell.length_b   1.000
_cell.length_c   1.000
_cell.angle_alpha   90.00
_cell.angle_beta   90.00
_cell.angle_gamma   90.00
#
_symmetry.space_group_name_H-M   'P 1'
#
loop_
_entity.id
_entity.type
_entity.pdbx_description
1 polymer ?
#
loop_
_entity_poly.entity_id
_entity_poly.type
_entity_poly.pdbx_seq_one_letter_code
_entity_poly.pdbx_strand_id
1 'polypeptide(L)'
;MPQSTTEKQRTNVSLTASNLAAARELGLNVSAISDAALAEAVRVAKAEAWAHENAEAIAERRAWIEANGTPLADLQILKLD
;
A
#
# COMPACT_ATOMS: atom_id res chain seq x y z
N MET A 1 -18.13 -8.53 -4.04
CA MET A 1 -17.21 -7.99 -3.01
C MET A 1 -16.21 -9.09 -2.70
N PRO A 2 -14.89 -8.91 -2.90
CA PRO A 2 -13.95 -9.96 -2.53
C PRO A 2 -14.00 -10.15 -1.01
N GLN A 3 -14.39 -11.35 -0.59
CA GLN A 3 -14.37 -11.74 0.82
C GLN A 3 -12.91 -11.72 1.28
N SER A 4 -12.59 -10.80 2.18
CA SER A 4 -11.30 -10.82 2.88
C SER A 4 -11.39 -11.90 3.95
N THR A 5 -10.96 -13.11 3.62
CA THR A 5 -10.77 -14.14 4.65
C THR A 5 -9.58 -13.69 5.51
N THR A 6 -9.86 -13.33 6.76
CA THR A 6 -8.86 -12.99 7.79
C THR A 6 -8.08 -14.20 8.30
N GLU A 7 -8.27 -15.36 7.69
CA GLU A 7 -7.61 -16.60 8.09
C GLU A 7 -6.16 -16.62 7.61
N LYS A 8 -5.24 -16.82 8.55
CA LYS A 8 -3.83 -17.02 8.24
C LYS A 8 -3.65 -18.36 7.55
N GLN A 9 -3.27 -18.32 6.28
CA GLN A 9 -2.85 -19.52 5.56
C GLN A 9 -1.38 -19.83 5.88
N ARG A 10 -1.12 -21.06 6.33
CA ARG A 10 0.24 -21.53 6.55
C ARG A 10 0.90 -21.81 5.19
N THR A 11 2.01 -21.12 4.94
CA THR A 11 2.79 -21.21 3.70
C THR A 11 4.26 -21.39 4.02
N ASN A 12 4.98 -22.18 3.21
CA ASN A 12 6.43 -22.34 3.33
C ASN A 12 7.14 -21.18 2.61
N VAL A 13 8.08 -20.53 3.29
CA VAL A 13 8.91 -19.46 2.72
C VAL A 13 10.39 -19.81 2.84
N SER A 14 11.19 -19.43 1.85
CA SER A 14 12.64 -19.61 1.86
C SER A 14 13.30 -18.35 2.40
N LEU A 15 14.09 -18.49 3.46
CA LEU A 15 14.87 -17.42 4.10
C LEU A 15 16.31 -17.88 4.30
N THR A 16 17.25 -16.93 4.32
CA THR A 16 18.66 -17.23 4.57
C THR A 16 18.85 -17.89 5.94
N ALA A 17 19.62 -18.98 5.99
CA ALA A 17 19.85 -19.73 7.22
C ALA A 17 20.45 -18.87 8.34
N SER A 18 21.38 -17.96 8.02
CA SER A 18 21.96 -17.01 8.98
C SER A 18 20.92 -16.12 9.64
N ASN A 19 19.94 -15.63 8.87
CA ASN A 19 18.90 -14.75 9.37
C ASN A 19 17.90 -15.51 10.25
N LEU A 20 17.58 -16.75 9.88
CA LEU A 20 16.73 -17.63 10.71
C LEU A 20 17.40 -17.99 12.03
N ALA A 21 18.72 -18.25 12.02
CA ALA A 21 19.48 -18.52 13.24
C ALA A 21 19.49 -17.30 14.16
N ALA A 22 19.87 -16.12 13.63
CA ALA A 22 19.87 -14.88 14.40
C ALA A 22 18.49 -14.52 14.95
N ALA A 23 17.42 -14.70 14.16
CA ALA A 23 16.06 -14.46 14.61
C ALA A 23 15.66 -15.36 15.78
N ARG A 24 16.09 -16.63 15.78
CA ARG A 24 15.84 -17.57 16.88
C ARG A 24 16.60 -17.18 18.14
N GLU A 25 17.89 -16.83 18.01
CA GLU A 25 18.74 -16.38 19.12
C GLU A 25 18.18 -15.12 19.79
N LEU A 26 17.61 -14.22 18.99
CA LEU A 26 17.02 -12.96 19.45
C LEU A 26 15.54 -13.06 19.84
N GLY A 27 14.92 -14.25 19.77
CA GLY A 27 13.51 -14.44 20.12
C GLY A 27 12.51 -13.73 19.20
N LEU A 28 12.90 -13.44 17.95
CA LEU A 28 12.05 -12.73 16.98
C LEU A 28 10.98 -13.65 16.40
N ASN A 29 9.76 -13.12 16.26
CA ASN A 29 8.66 -13.83 15.61
C ASN A 29 8.74 -13.69 14.09
N VAL A 30 9.45 -14.63 13.45
CA VAL A 30 9.66 -14.65 11.99
C VAL A 30 8.35 -14.58 11.21
N SER A 31 7.31 -15.29 11.66
CA SER A 31 6.01 -15.29 10.97
C SER A 31 5.34 -13.93 11.01
N ALA A 32 5.32 -13.27 12.17
CA ALA A 32 4.70 -11.94 12.30
C ALA A 32 5.46 -10.87 11.48
N ILE A 33 6.79 -10.93 11.50
CA ILE A 33 7.64 -10.02 10.72
C ILE A 33 7.41 -10.23 9.23
N SER A 34 7.38 -11.49 8.78
CA SER A 34 7.17 -11.82 7.36
C SER A 34 5.78 -11.39 6.87
N ASP A 35 4.75 -11.60 7.69
CA ASP A 35 3.37 -11.19 7.41
C ASP A 35 3.24 -9.67 7.27
N ALA A 36 3.82 -8.91 8.20
CA ALA A 36 3.81 -7.45 8.14
C ALA A 36 4.59 -6.90 6.93
N ALA A 37 5.78 -7.46 6.65
CA ALA A 37 6.58 -7.04 5.50
C ALA A 37 5.86 -7.34 4.17
N LEU A 38 5.22 -8.51 4.06
CA LEU A 38 4.46 -8.88 2.87
C LEU A 38 3.21 -8.00 2.71
N ALA A 39 2.48 -7.72 3.80
CA ALA A 39 1.31 -6.85 3.77
C ALA A 39 1.66 -5.45 3.25
N GLU A 40 2.79 -4.89 3.71
CA GLU A 40 3.26 -3.59 3.24
C GLU A 40 3.67 -3.63 1.77
N ALA A 41 4.44 -4.64 1.34
CA ALA A 41 4.81 -4.81 -0.06
C ALA A 41 3.58 -4.93 -0.98
N VAL A 42 2.55 -5.68 -0.55
CA VAL A 42 1.28 -5.81 -1.27
C VAL A 42 0.54 -4.47 -1.33
N ARG A 43 0.53 -3.70 -0.23
CA ARG A 43 -0.11 -2.38 -0.19
C ARG A 43 0.54 -1.41 -1.18
N VAL A 44 1.88 -1.37 -1.21
CA VAL A 44 2.64 -0.55 -2.15
C VAL A 44 2.35 -0.98 -3.59
N ALA A 45 2.46 -2.27 -3.91
CA ALA A 45 2.20 -2.77 -5.25
C ALA A 45 0.77 -2.47 -5.74
N LYS A 46 -0.23 -2.56 -4.85
CA LYS A 46 -1.62 -2.17 -5.17
C LYS A 46 -1.75 -0.67 -5.43
N ALA A 47 -1.09 0.17 -4.64
CA ALA A 47 -1.11 1.61 -4.83
C ALA A 47 -0.45 2.01 -6.16
N GLU A 48 0.67 1.38 -6.51
CA GLU A 48 1.36 1.59 -7.78
C GLU A 48 0.50 1.14 -8.98
N ALA A 49 -0.10 -0.05 -8.90
CA ALA A 49 -1.01 -0.55 -9.93
C ALA A 49 -2.19 0.40 -10.14
N TRP A 50 -2.84 0.83 -9.04
CA TRP A 50 -3.95 1.78 -9.11
C TRP A 50 -3.51 3.12 -9.70
N ALA A 51 -2.36 3.66 -9.30
CA ALA A 51 -1.86 4.92 -9.82
C ALA A 51 -1.56 4.84 -11.33
N HIS A 52 -1.03 3.70 -11.79
CA HIS A 52 -0.81 3.44 -13.21
C HIS A 52 -2.13 3.34 -13.98
N GLU A 53 -3.08 2.54 -13.51
CA GLU A 53 -4.40 2.35 -14.13
C GLU A 53 -5.19 3.66 -14.23
N ASN A 54 -5.00 4.58 -13.27
CA ASN A 54 -5.75 5.84 -13.19
C ASN A 54 -4.93 7.05 -13.68
N ALA A 55 -3.72 6.83 -14.23
CA ALA A 55 -2.81 7.91 -14.60
C ALA A 55 -3.43 8.89 -15.61
N GLU A 56 -4.12 8.37 -16.63
CA GLU A 56 -4.78 9.17 -17.66
C GLU A 56 -5.95 9.98 -17.08
N ALA A 57 -6.87 9.35 -16.36
CA ALA A 57 -7.99 10.03 -15.73
C ALA A 57 -7.53 11.14 -14.75
N ILE A 58 -6.45 10.90 -14.00
CA ILE A 58 -5.84 11.90 -13.13
C ILE A 58 -5.25 13.05 -13.97
N ALA A 59 -4.55 12.75 -15.07
CA ALA A 59 -3.99 13.77 -15.95
C ALA A 59 -5.08 14.64 -16.61
N GLU A 60 -6.14 14.01 -17.13
CA GLU A 60 -7.32 14.70 -17.66
C GLU A 60 -7.96 15.61 -16.61
N ARG A 61 -8.15 15.09 -15.39
CA ARG A 61 -8.71 15.88 -14.29
C ARG A 61 -7.84 17.07 -13.91
N ARG A 62 -6.51 16.90 -13.90
CA ARG A 62 -5.57 18.02 -13.67
C ARG A 62 -5.69 19.06 -14.76
N ALA A 63 -5.65 18.66 -16.03
CA ALA A 63 -5.79 19.59 -17.16
C ALA A 63 -7.12 20.37 -17.09
N TRP A 64 -8.21 19.70 -16.72
CA TRP A 64 -9.50 20.35 -16.53
C TRP A 64 -9.47 21.38 -15.38
N ILE A 65 -8.86 21.05 -14.24
CA ILE A 65 -8.74 21.98 -13.10
C ILE A 65 -7.88 23.19 -13.47
N GLU A 66 -6.76 23.00 -14.18
CA GLU A 66 -5.93 24.12 -14.64
C GLU A 66 -6.71 25.07 -15.58
N ALA A 67 -7.57 24.52 -16.44
CA ALA A 67 -8.35 25.31 -17.39
C ALA A 67 -9.59 25.98 -16.77
N ASN A 68 -10.23 25.36 -15.77
CA ASN A 68 -11.54 25.78 -15.25
C ASN A 68 -11.53 26.24 -13.79
N GLY A 69 -10.39 26.09 -13.10
CA GLY A 69 -10.27 26.24 -11.66
C GLY A 69 -10.72 25.01 -10.88
N THR A 70 -10.39 24.99 -9.59
CA THR A 70 -10.76 23.91 -8.67
C THR A 70 -12.27 23.93 -8.39
N PRO A 71 -13.00 22.82 -8.60
CA PRO A 71 -14.41 22.74 -8.23
C PRO A 71 -14.65 23.07 -6.76
N LEU A 72 -15.70 23.85 -6.49
CA LEU A 72 -16.13 24.23 -5.14
C LEU A 72 -15.06 24.97 -4.31
N ALA A 73 -14.11 25.64 -4.96
CA ALA A 73 -13.05 26.39 -4.28
C ALA A 73 -13.58 27.43 -3.29
N ASP A 74 -14.74 28.01 -3.59
CA ASP A 74 -15.47 28.98 -2.76
C ASP A 74 -16.07 28.38 -1.48
N LEU A 75 -16.25 27.06 -1.43
CA LEU A 75 -16.79 26.32 -0.29
C LEU A 75 -15.70 25.58 0.50
N GLN A 76 -14.43 25.65 0.10
CA GLN A 76 -13.34 24.96 0.80
C GLN A 76 -13.07 25.61 2.17
N ILE A 77 -13.26 24.84 3.23
CA ILE A 77 -13.05 25.27 4.63
C ILE A 77 -11.66 24.93 5.16
N LEU A 78 -10.97 23.97 4.55
CA LEU A 78 -9.60 23.62 4.91
C LEU A 78 -8.68 24.69 4.34
N LYS A 79 -8.14 25.54 5.21
CA LYS A 79 -7.10 26.47 4.83
C LYS A 79 -5.79 25.70 4.70
N LEU A 80 -5.22 25.74 3.49
CA LEU A 80 -3.83 25.38 3.28
C LEU A 80 -3.03 26.65 3.58
N ASP A 81 -2.39 26.66 4.75
CA ASP A 81 -1.46 27.71 5.17
C ASP A 81 -0.19 27.68 4.30
#